data_AF-A0A3B0XP62-F1
#
_entry.id   AF-A0A3B0XP62-F1
#
_cell.length_a   1.000
_cell.length_b   1.000
_cell.length_c   1.000
_cell.angle_alpha   90.00
_cell.angle_beta   90.00
_cell.angle_gamma   90.00
#
_symmetry.space_group_name_H-M   'P 1'
#
loop_
_entity.id
_entity.type
_entity.pdbx_description
1 polymer ?
#
loop_
_entity_poly.entity_id
_entity_poly.type
_entity_poly.pdbx_seq_one_letter_code
_entity_poly.pdbx_strand_id
1 'polypeptide(L)'
;MNNSTQDTGVIEAILERLYKQRLPRLLALQEKVDNGTSLNAIDLEYLEHSIKDARSMKSLADRHPEYQSLLMKVIGLYTDITEKDLQIEKNRK
;
A
#
# COMPACT_ATOMS: atom_id res chain seq x y z
N MET A 1 20.00 24.21 -8.16
CA MET A 1 20.56 22.92 -7.71
C MET A 1 19.60 21.82 -8.14
N ASN A 2 20.10 20.72 -8.69
CA ASN A 2 19.33 19.78 -9.51
C ASN A 2 18.45 18.85 -8.65
N ASN A 3 17.22 19.29 -8.32
CA ASN A 3 16.25 18.52 -7.53
C ASN A 3 15.90 17.14 -8.15
N SER A 4 16.13 16.98 -9.45
CA SER A 4 15.82 15.75 -10.19
C SER A 4 16.68 14.55 -9.78
N THR A 5 17.98 14.73 -9.54
CA THR A 5 18.90 13.60 -9.24
C THR A 5 18.70 13.04 -7.83
N GLN A 6 18.35 13.89 -6.87
CA GLN A 6 18.05 13.46 -5.50
C GLN A 6 16.72 12.71 -5.42
N ASP A 7 15.71 13.16 -6.17
CA ASP A 7 14.42 12.47 -6.26
C ASP A 7 14.58 11.07 -6.86
N THR A 8 15.43 10.87 -7.89
CA THR A 8 15.65 9.55 -8.52
C THR A 8 16.08 8.49 -7.51
N GLY A 9 17.11 8.74 -6.70
CA GLY A 9 17.59 7.77 -5.71
C GLY A 9 16.57 7.48 -4.60
N VAL A 10 15.78 8.49 -4.21
CA VAL A 10 14.69 8.33 -3.23
C VAL A 10 13.56 7.48 -3.82
N ILE A 11 13.18 7.73 -5.07
CA ILE A 11 12.14 6.99 -5.79
C ILE A 11 12.57 5.53 -5.93
N GLU A 12 13.80 5.27 -6.36
CA GLU A 12 14.32 3.91 -6.52
C GLU A 12 14.24 3.12 -5.21
N ALA A 13 14.71 3.70 -4.10
CA ALA A 13 14.64 3.05 -2.78
C ALA A 13 13.18 2.80 -2.31
N ILE A 14 12.25 3.69 -2.66
CA ILE A 14 10.83 3.51 -2.34
C ILE A 14 10.22 2.39 -3.18
N LEU A 15 10.48 2.38 -4.49
CA LEU A 15 9.99 1.35 -5.41
C LEU A 15 10.55 -0.02 -5.02
N GLU A 16 11.83 -0.10 -4.66
CA GLU A 16 12.45 -1.33 -4.21
C GLU A 16 11.79 -1.88 -2.94
N ARG A 17 11.56 -1.03 -1.93
CA ARG A 17 10.84 -1.43 -0.71
C ARG A 17 9.39 -1.80 -0.97
N LEU A 18 8.70 -1.06 -1.85
CA LEU A 18 7.35 -1.39 -2.27
C LEU A 18 7.32 -2.80 -2.88
N TYR A 19 8.19 -3.08 -3.84
CA TYR A 19 8.21 -4.36 -4.57
C TYR A 19 8.69 -5.54 -3.71
N LYS A 20 9.80 -5.38 -2.97
CA LYS A 20 10.43 -6.48 -2.23
C LYS A 20 9.79 -6.77 -0.88
N GLN A 21 9.13 -5.79 -0.26
CA GLN A 21 8.67 -5.92 1.13
C GLN A 21 7.16 -5.72 1.26
N ARG A 22 6.62 -4.62 0.74
CA ARG A 22 5.22 -4.25 1.01
C ARG A 22 4.23 -5.02 0.16
N LEU A 23 4.46 -5.03 -1.16
CA LEU A 23 3.53 -5.61 -2.12
C LEU A 23 3.28 -7.11 -1.86
N PRO A 24 4.29 -7.96 -1.59
CA PRO A 24 4.05 -9.38 -1.30
C PRO A 24 3.13 -9.59 -0.09
N ARG A 25 3.31 -8.78 0.96
CA ARG A 25 2.49 -8.89 2.16
C ARG A 25 1.08 -8.35 1.95
N LEU A 26 0.91 -7.24 1.24
CA LEU A 26 -0.42 -6.74 0.87
C LEU A 26 -1.19 -7.74 0.00
N LEU A 27 -0.53 -8.38 -0.96
CA LEU A 27 -1.16 -9.41 -1.79
C LEU A 27 -1.57 -10.64 -0.96
N ALA A 28 -0.77 -11.06 0.01
CA ALA A 28 -1.15 -12.14 0.93
C ALA A 28 -2.37 -11.76 1.80
N LEU A 29 -2.48 -10.50 2.24
CA LEU A 29 -3.65 -10.00 2.96
C LEU A 29 -4.88 -9.93 2.06
N GLN A 30 -4.70 -9.51 0.80
CA GLN A 30 -5.76 -9.52 -0.21
C GLN A 30 -6.29 -10.94 -0.45
N GLU A 31 -5.41 -11.91 -0.67
CA GLU A 31 -5.79 -13.32 -0.84
C GLU A 31 -6.55 -13.84 0.40
N LYS A 32 -6.12 -13.45 1.60
CA LYS A 32 -6.78 -13.84 2.85
C LYS A 32 -8.24 -13.35 2.91
N VAL A 33 -8.48 -12.07 2.62
CA VAL A 33 -9.85 -11.52 2.62
C VAL A 33 -10.67 -12.00 1.42
N ASP A 34 -10.02 -12.26 0.27
CA ASP A 34 -10.68 -12.84 -0.91
C ASP A 34 -11.20 -14.26 -0.64
N ASN A 35 -10.50 -15.00 0.22
CA ASN A 35 -10.92 -16.30 0.72
C ASN A 35 -11.95 -16.21 1.87
N GLY A 36 -12.49 -15.03 2.16
CA GLY A 36 -13.47 -14.82 3.22
C GLY A 36 -12.91 -14.88 4.65
N THR A 37 -11.58 -14.81 4.79
CA THR A 37 -10.92 -14.81 6.09
C THR A 37 -10.62 -13.38 6.53
N SER A 38 -11.17 -13.01 7.69
CA SER A 38 -10.94 -11.71 8.32
C SER A 38 -9.49 -11.53 8.80
N LEU A 39 -9.04 -10.29 8.81
CA LEU A 39 -7.75 -9.83 9.28
C LEU A 39 -7.66 -9.88 10.81
N ASN A 40 -6.52 -10.31 11.32
CA ASN A 40 -6.26 -10.30 12.75
C ASN A 40 -5.58 -8.98 13.18
N ALA A 41 -5.36 -8.81 14.50
CA ALA A 41 -4.72 -7.61 15.03
C ALA A 41 -3.34 -7.31 14.41
N ILE A 42 -2.54 -8.34 14.11
CA ILE A 42 -1.21 -8.20 13.51
C ILE A 42 -1.32 -7.71 12.06
N ASP A 43 -2.31 -8.21 11.32
CA ASP A 43 -2.56 -7.79 9.94
C ASP A 43 -3.02 -6.32 9.90
N LEU A 44 -3.94 -5.94 10.80
CA LEU A 44 -4.44 -4.58 10.91
C LEU A 44 -3.33 -3.60 11.34
N GLU A 45 -2.50 -3.97 12.31
CA GLU A 45 -1.34 -3.19 12.73
C GLU A 45 -0.36 -2.97 11.55
N TYR A 46 -0.13 -4.02 10.76
CA TYR A 46 0.71 -3.90 9.56
C TYR A 46 0.12 -2.92 8.53
N LEU A 47 -1.18 -2.99 8.24
CA LEU A 47 -1.84 -2.09 7.30
C LEU A 47 -1.76 -0.62 7.77
N GLU A 48 -1.97 -0.37 9.07
CA GLU A 48 -1.91 0.98 9.63
C GLU A 48 -0.51 1.60 9.54
N HIS A 49 0.54 0.81 9.77
CA HIS A 49 1.92 1.29 9.65
C HIS A 49 2.34 1.49 8.20
N SER A 50 2.03 0.52 7.33
CA SER A 50 2.49 0.53 5.94
C SER A 50 1.84 1.62 5.08
N ILE A 51 0.62 2.05 5.40
CA ILE A 51 -0.04 3.16 4.70
C ILE A 51 0.55 4.54 5.06
N LYS A 52 1.09 4.71 6.27
CA LYS A 52 1.76 5.96 6.68
C LYS A 52 2.95 6.24 5.77
N ASP A 53 3.70 5.20 5.43
CA ASP A 53 4.82 5.31 4.48
C ASP A 53 4.36 5.52 3.03
N ALA A 54 3.18 5.03 2.64
CA ALA A 54 2.64 5.25 1.31
C ALA A 54 2.26 6.72 1.08
N ARG A 55 1.89 7.46 2.15
CA ARG A 55 1.62 8.91 2.07
C ARG A 55 2.86 9.71 1.69
N SER A 56 4.06 9.23 2.05
CA SER A 56 5.33 9.86 1.65
C SER A 56 5.56 9.81 0.14
N MET A 57 4.93 8.87 -0.59
CA MET A 57 4.96 8.84 -2.06
C MET A 57 4.11 9.92 -2.70
N LYS A 58 3.12 10.48 -2.01
CA LYS A 58 2.21 11.48 -2.59
C LYS A 58 3.00 12.70 -3.11
N SER A 59 3.88 13.25 -2.27
CA SER A 59 4.69 14.41 -2.64
C SER A 59 5.62 14.11 -3.82
N LEU A 60 6.11 12.88 -3.95
CA LEU A 60 6.93 12.45 -5.08
C LEU A 60 6.10 12.29 -6.35
N ALA A 61 4.93 11.64 -6.27
CA ALA A 61 4.03 11.50 -7.40
C ALA A 61 3.50 12.86 -7.90
N ASP A 62 3.33 13.84 -7.01
CA ASP A 62 2.94 15.21 -7.39
C ASP A 62 4.05 15.88 -8.23
N ARG A 63 5.33 15.51 -8.03
CA ARG A 63 6.48 16.01 -8.81
C ARG A 63 6.82 15.15 -10.03
N HIS A 64 6.45 13.87 -9.99
CA HIS A 64 6.76 12.85 -10.99
C HIS A 64 5.45 12.10 -11.38
N PRO A 65 4.64 12.72 -12.27
CA PRO A 65 3.29 12.23 -12.59
C PRO A 65 3.24 10.80 -13.13
N GLU A 66 4.33 10.28 -13.69
CA GLU A 66 4.46 8.90 -14.16
C GLU A 66 4.20 7.86 -13.05
N TYR A 67 4.41 8.22 -11.78
CA TYR A 67 4.15 7.35 -10.63
C TYR A 67 2.73 7.47 -10.06
N GLN A 68 1.91 8.42 -10.54
CA GLN A 68 0.53 8.61 -10.05
C GLN A 68 -0.30 7.34 -10.22
N SER A 69 -0.20 6.67 -11.38
CA SER A 69 -0.92 5.42 -11.64
C SER A 69 -0.51 4.30 -10.67
N LEU A 70 0.78 4.18 -10.38
CA LEU A 70 1.29 3.22 -9.39
C LEU A 70 0.77 3.54 -7.99
N LEU A 71 0.83 4.81 -7.58
CA LEU A 71 0.33 5.25 -6.28
C LEU A 71 -1.17 4.94 -6.12
N MET A 72 -1.98 5.21 -7.15
CA MET A 72 -3.41 4.91 -7.14
C MET A 72 -3.68 3.41 -6.99
N LYS A 73 -2.92 2.55 -7.69
CA LYS A 73 -3.05 1.09 -7.56
C LYS A 73 -2.71 0.61 -6.16
N VAL A 74 -1.65 1.16 -5.56
CA VAL A 74 -1.25 0.80 -4.19
C VAL A 74 -2.32 1.23 -3.20
N ILE A 75 -2.84 2.46 -3.30
CA ILE A 75 -3.93 2.95 -2.44
C ILE A 75 -5.18 2.09 -2.62
N GLY A 76 -5.56 1.78 -3.86
CA GLY A 76 -6.69 0.90 -4.16
C GLY A 76 -6.56 -0.46 -3.49
N LEU A 77 -5.36 -1.07 -3.51
CA LEU A 77 -5.11 -2.33 -2.82
C LEU A 77 -5.37 -2.25 -1.31
N TYR A 78 -4.95 -1.17 -0.64
CA TYR A 78 -5.30 -0.96 0.77
C TYR A 78 -6.81 -0.85 0.98
N THR A 79 -7.49 -0.06 0.16
CA THR A 79 -8.93 0.13 0.23
C THR A 79 -9.66 -1.21 0.08
N ASP A 80 -9.36 -1.95 -0.98
CA ASP A 80 -9.98 -3.25 -1.28
C ASP A 80 -9.83 -4.24 -0.10
N ILE A 81 -8.63 -4.33 0.47
CA ILE A 81 -8.36 -5.20 1.62
C ILE A 81 -9.24 -4.82 2.81
N THR A 82 -9.24 -3.53 3.18
CA THR A 82 -9.97 -3.06 4.36
C THR A 82 -11.49 -3.10 4.19
N GLU A 83 -12.01 -2.83 2.99
CA GLU A 83 -13.44 -2.87 2.73
C GLU A 83 -13.96 -4.31 2.77
N LYS A 84 -13.23 -5.26 2.19
CA LYS A 84 -13.58 -6.68 2.25
C LYS A 84 -13.52 -7.22 3.67
N ASP A 85 -12.48 -6.88 4.42
CA ASP A 85 -12.37 -7.25 5.83
C ASP A 85 -13.57 -6.75 6.65
N LEU A 86 -13.94 -5.48 6.47
CA LEU A 86 -15.10 -4.89 7.11
C LEU A 86 -16.41 -5.59 6.74
N GLN A 87 -16.57 -6.00 5.49
CA GLN A 87 -17.74 -6.77 5.04
C GLN A 87 -17.80 -8.15 5.71
N ILE A 88 -16.67 -8.86 5.81
CA ILE A 88 -16.58 -10.16 6.49
C ILE A 88 -16.99 -10.02 7.95
N GLU A 89 -16.46 -9.01 8.66
CA GLU A 89 -16.78 -8.77 10.07
C GLU A 89 -18.25 -8.37 10.29
N LYS A 90 -18.87 -7.63 9.35
CA LYS A 90 -20.30 -7.31 9.41
C LYS A 90 -21.18 -8.55 9.21
N ASN A 91 -20.78 -9.48 8.34
CA ASN A 91 -21.55 -10.69 8.06
C ASN A 91 -21.41 -11.77 9.15
N ARG A 92 -20.43 -11.63 10.05
CA ARG A 92 -20.25 -12.52 11.21
C ARG A 92 -21.12 -12.18 12.41
N LYS A 93 -21.72 -10.98 12.42
CA LYS A 93 -22.61 -10.49 13.48
C LYS A 93 -24.07 -10.74 13.15
#